data_AF-A0AA46TQF5-F1
#
_entry.id   AF-A0AA46TQF5-F1
#
_cell.length_a   1.000
_cell.length_b   1.000
_cell.length_c   1.000
_cell.angle_alpha   90.00
_cell.angle_beta   90.00
_cell.angle_gamma   90.00
#
_symmetry.space_group_name_H-M   'P 1'
#
loop_
_entity.id
_entity.type
_entity.pdbx_description
1 polymer ?
#
loop_
_entity_poly.entity_id
_entity_poly.type
_entity_poly.pdbx_seq_one_letter_code
_entity_poly.pdbx_strand_id
1 'polypeptide(L)'
;MSASEIQKTRIINELRGFIRKLLQDPKILEQSLTIARQQLLEGNSPAVMAKIANEISDTTSVHIPEDPAEHSEADKLFLELLREVVQEEQALY
;
A
#
# COMPACT_ATOMS: atom_id res chain seq x y z
N MET A 1 -25.87 4.63 15.54
CA MET A 1 -24.58 5.13 15.03
C MET A 1 -24.86 6.00 13.82
N SER A 2 -24.25 7.16 13.75
CA SER A 2 -24.29 8.02 12.56
C SER A 2 -23.61 7.33 11.37
N ALA A 3 -23.97 7.74 10.14
CA ALA A 3 -23.33 7.21 8.93
C ALA A 3 -21.80 7.38 8.97
N SER A 4 -21.30 8.47 9.57
CA SER A 4 -19.88 8.72 9.77
C SER A 4 -19.22 7.69 10.69
N GLU A 5 -19.85 7.32 11.79
CA GLU A 5 -19.32 6.32 12.73
C GLU A 5 -19.25 4.94 12.08
N ILE A 6 -20.27 4.55 11.30
CA ILE A 6 -20.29 3.27 10.58
C ILE A 6 -19.14 3.20 9.56
N GLN A 7 -18.90 4.28 8.81
CA GLN A 7 -17.81 4.35 7.86
C GLN A 7 -16.44 4.26 8.53
N LYS A 8 -16.24 4.98 9.65
CA LYS A 8 -15.00 4.91 10.44
C LYS A 8 -14.74 3.49 10.95
N THR A 9 -15.77 2.82 11.47
CA THR A 9 -15.64 1.42 11.93
C THR A 9 -15.26 0.47 10.80
N ARG A 10 -15.81 0.65 9.58
CA ARG A 10 -15.42 -0.15 8.42
C ARG A 10 -13.94 0.01 8.09
N ILE A 11 -13.48 1.26 7.96
CA ILE A 11 -12.06 1.57 7.65
C ILE A 11 -11.14 0.97 8.70
N ILE A 12 -11.47 1.11 9.99
CA ILE A 12 -10.69 0.52 11.08
C ILE A 12 -10.60 -1.01 10.94
N ASN A 13 -11.70 -1.68 10.58
CA ASN A 13 -11.69 -3.13 10.42
C ASN A 13 -10.87 -3.58 9.21
N GLU A 14 -10.91 -2.84 8.09
CA GLU A 14 -10.06 -3.08 6.92
C GLU A 14 -8.57 -2.94 7.28
N LEU A 15 -8.20 -1.84 7.94
CA LEU A 15 -6.83 -1.62 8.42
C LEU A 15 -6.37 -2.69 9.40
N ARG A 16 -7.22 -3.13 10.32
CA ARG A 16 -6.89 -4.24 11.24
C ARG A 16 -6.66 -5.55 10.51
N GLY A 17 -7.43 -5.83 9.46
CA GLY A 17 -7.24 -6.99 8.60
C GLY A 17 -5.91 -6.94 7.87
N PHE A 18 -5.59 -5.77 7.31
CA PHE A 18 -4.33 -5.53 6.63
C PHE A 18 -3.11 -5.68 7.56
N ILE A 19 -3.10 -4.99 8.70
CA ILE A 19 -2.01 -5.08 9.70
C ILE A 19 -1.83 -6.53 10.16
N ARG A 20 -2.91 -7.29 10.36
CA ARG A 20 -2.79 -8.72 10.71
C ARG A 20 -2.04 -9.51 9.64
N LYS A 21 -2.31 -9.29 8.36
CA LYS A 21 -1.58 -9.96 7.26
C LYS A 21 -0.09 -9.62 7.33
N LEU A 22 0.25 -8.35 7.51
CA LEU A 22 1.65 -7.90 7.64
C LEU A 22 2.37 -8.55 8.84
N LEU A 23 1.69 -8.70 9.97
CA LEU A 23 2.26 -9.35 11.16
C LEU A 23 2.40 -10.87 10.99
N GLN A 24 1.53 -11.50 10.19
CA GLN A 24 1.58 -12.93 9.91
C GLN A 24 2.66 -13.27 8.88
N ASP A 25 2.89 -12.39 7.91
CA ASP A 25 3.96 -12.50 6.93
C ASP A 25 4.74 -11.19 6.79
N PRO A 26 5.76 -10.97 7.65
CA PRO A 26 6.57 -9.78 7.62
C PRO A 26 7.33 -9.56 6.31
N LYS A 27 7.51 -10.59 5.47
CA LYS A 27 8.20 -10.47 4.18
C LYS A 27 7.45 -9.57 3.21
N ILE A 28 6.13 -9.43 3.37
CA ILE A 28 5.31 -8.49 2.60
C ILE A 28 5.92 -7.09 2.65
N LEU A 29 6.38 -6.65 3.83
CA LEU A 29 6.97 -5.32 4.01
C LEU A 29 8.29 -5.17 3.26
N GLU A 30 9.18 -6.16 3.39
CA GLU A 30 10.49 -6.15 2.73
C GLU A 30 10.36 -6.17 1.20
N GLN A 31 9.48 -7.03 0.68
CA GLN A 31 9.21 -7.15 -0.75
C GLN A 31 8.57 -5.87 -1.29
N SER A 32 7.55 -5.33 -0.61
CA SER A 32 6.85 -4.12 -1.04
C SER A 32 7.78 -2.90 -1.06
N LEU A 33 8.65 -2.74 -0.07
CA LEU A 33 9.65 -1.67 -0.07
C LEU A 33 10.69 -1.86 -1.18
N THR A 34 11.10 -3.10 -1.47
CA THR A 34 12.02 -3.39 -2.58
C THR A 34 11.41 -2.98 -3.92
N ILE A 35 10.16 -3.35 -4.16
CA ILE A 35 9.40 -2.97 -5.35
C ILE A 35 9.26 -1.45 -5.44
N ALA A 36 8.81 -0.80 -4.37
CA ALA A 36 8.62 0.65 -4.34
C ALA A 36 9.93 1.39 -4.64
N ARG A 37 11.06 0.97 -4.04
CA ARG A 37 12.37 1.55 -4.32
C ARG A 37 12.78 1.44 -5.78
N GLN A 38 12.53 0.29 -6.42
CA GLN A 38 12.88 0.07 -7.83
C GLN A 38 12.00 0.90 -8.76
N GLN A 39 10.68 0.85 -8.57
CA GLN A 39 9.73 1.51 -9.45
C GLN A 39 9.79 3.04 -9.31
N LEU A 40 9.99 3.57 -8.10
CA LEU A 40 10.07 5.02 -7.85
C LEU A 40 11.33 5.68 -8.46
N LEU A 41 12.31 4.91 -8.93
CA LEU A 41 13.41 5.44 -9.76
C LEU A 41 12.90 6.02 -11.08
N GLU A 42 11.77 5.53 -11.60
CA GLU A 42 11.11 6.05 -12.79
C GLU A 42 10.27 7.33 -12.49
N GLY A 43 10.25 7.78 -11.24
CA GLY A 43 9.47 8.91 -10.75
C GLY A 43 8.22 8.51 -9.97
N ASN A 44 7.33 9.46 -9.71
CA ASN A 44 6.16 9.29 -8.83
C ASN A 44 4.84 9.55 -9.60
N SER A 45 4.74 9.06 -10.83
CA SER A 45 3.52 9.21 -11.62
C SER A 45 2.44 8.19 -11.19
N PRO A 46 1.15 8.44 -11.46
CA PRO A 46 0.10 7.46 -11.22
C PRO A 46 0.35 6.11 -11.90
N ALA A 47 1.00 6.12 -13.06
CA ALA A 47 1.38 4.89 -13.77
C ALA A 47 2.44 4.09 -13.00
N VAL A 48 3.40 4.77 -12.35
CA VAL A 48 4.38 4.10 -11.47
C VAL A 48 3.70 3.51 -10.24
N MET A 49 2.75 4.24 -9.63
CA MET A 49 1.99 3.71 -8.49
C MET A 49 1.14 2.48 -8.86
N ALA A 50 0.57 2.46 -10.07
CA ALA A 50 -0.13 1.28 -10.58
C ALA A 50 0.83 0.08 -10.78
N LYS A 51 2.04 0.31 -11.31
CA LYS A 51 3.05 -0.76 -11.41
C LYS A 51 3.42 -1.32 -10.04
N ILE A 52 3.62 -0.46 -9.04
CA ILE A 52 3.92 -0.87 -7.66
C ILE A 52 2.78 -1.74 -7.10
N ALA A 53 1.53 -1.30 -7.26
CA ALA A 53 0.36 -2.05 -6.81
C ALA A 53 0.28 -3.45 -7.46
N ASN A 54 0.46 -3.51 -8.78
CA ASN A 54 0.41 -4.76 -9.53
C ASN A 54 1.55 -5.71 -9.12
N GLU A 55 2.78 -5.20 -8.99
CA GLU A 55 3.91 -6.04 -8.64
C GLU A 55 3.83 -6.53 -7.18
N ILE A 56 3.28 -5.75 -6.26
CA ILE A 56 2.98 -6.21 -4.88
C ILE A 56 1.93 -7.33 -4.91
N SER A 57 0.88 -7.18 -5.73
CA SER A 57 -0.14 -8.21 -5.93
C SER A 57 0.43 -9.51 -6.51
N ASP A 58 1.41 -9.41 -7.41
CA ASP A 58 2.03 -10.57 -8.06
C ASP A 58 3.05 -11.30 -7.16
N THR A 59 3.67 -10.59 -6.22
CA THR A 59 4.81 -11.09 -5.42
C THR A 59 4.49 -11.39 -3.97
N THR A 60 3.34 -10.93 -3.46
CA THR A 60 2.93 -11.07 -2.06
C THR A 60 1.53 -11.66 -1.94
N SER A 61 1.07 -11.90 -0.71
CA SER A 61 -0.32 -12.31 -0.42
C SER A 61 -1.29 -11.12 -0.27
N VAL A 62 -0.80 -9.89 -0.43
CA VAL A 62 -1.64 -8.69 -0.46
C VAL A 62 -2.17 -8.53 -1.88
N HIS A 63 -3.49 -8.45 -2.03
CA HIS A 63 -4.12 -8.21 -3.32
C HIS A 63 -4.63 -6.77 -3.36
N ILE A 64 -4.01 -5.98 -4.23
CA ILE A 64 -4.39 -4.60 -4.55
C ILE A 64 -5.01 -4.62 -5.95
N PRO A 65 -6.26 -4.11 -6.13
CA PRO A 65 -6.90 -4.06 -7.44
C PRO A 65 -6.07 -3.27 -8.47
N GLU A 66 -6.12 -3.70 -9.74
CA GLU A 66 -5.44 -3.00 -10.83
C GLU A 66 -6.03 -1.60 -11.10
N ASP A 67 -7.35 -1.46 -10.96
CA ASP A 67 -8.04 -0.17 -11.10
C ASP A 67 -7.92 0.64 -9.78
N PRO A 68 -7.25 1.82 -9.79
CA PRO A 68 -7.16 2.68 -8.62
C PRO A 68 -8.51 3.12 -8.04
N ALA A 69 -9.58 3.13 -8.85
CA ALA A 69 -10.93 3.44 -8.38
C ALA A 69 -11.50 2.36 -7.45
N GLU A 70 -10.99 1.13 -7.53
CA GLU A 70 -11.42 0.00 -6.72
C GLU A 70 -10.57 -0.21 -5.45
N HIS A 71 -9.51 0.60 -5.26
CA HIS A 71 -8.66 0.51 -4.08
C HIS A 71 -9.46 0.76 -2.81
N SER A 72 -9.30 -0.13 -1.83
CA SER A 72 -9.79 0.10 -0.48
C SER A 72 -9.00 1.24 0.19
N GLU A 73 -9.51 1.75 1.32
CA GLU A 73 -8.79 2.78 2.07
C GLU A 73 -7.47 2.24 2.65
N ALA A 74 -7.39 0.93 2.91
CA ALA A 74 -6.14 0.30 3.34
C ALA A 74 -5.10 0.23 2.20
N ASP A 75 -5.54 -0.07 0.96
CA ASP A 75 -4.64 -0.14 -0.20
C ASP A 75 -4.03 1.23 -0.51
N LYS A 76 -4.88 2.27 -0.53
CA LYS A 76 -4.44 3.65 -0.74
C LYS A 76 -3.42 4.09 0.31
N LEU A 77 -3.73 3.85 1.58
CA LEU A 77 -2.84 4.17 2.69
C LEU A 77 -1.51 3.43 2.56
N PHE A 78 -1.55 2.14 2.21
CA PHE A 78 -0.32 1.34 2.10
C PHE A 78 0.60 1.84 0.98
N LEU A 79 0.04 2.09 -0.21
CA LEU A 79 0.81 2.63 -1.34
C LEU A 79 1.35 4.02 -1.06
N GLU A 80 0.58 4.88 -0.40
CA GLU A 80 1.02 6.21 0.02
C GLU A 80 2.20 6.13 1.01
N LEU A 81 2.09 5.30 2.05
CA LEU A 81 3.15 5.12 3.04
C LEU A 81 4.43 4.53 2.44
N LEU A 82 4.32 3.56 1.52
CA LEU A 82 5.50 3.02 0.82
C LEU A 82 6.25 4.12 0.09
N ARG A 83 5.51 4.99 -0.61
CA ARG A 83 6.10 6.13 -1.31
C ARG A 83 6.76 7.10 -0.34
N GLU A 84 6.08 7.47 0.74
CA GLU A 84 6.62 8.39 1.75
C GLU A 84 7.92 7.86 2.34
N VAL A 85 7.96 6.60 2.77
CA VAL A 85 9.16 5.97 3.33
C VAL A 85 10.31 6.00 2.32
N VAL A 86 10.08 5.63 1.06
CA VAL A 86 11.15 5.64 0.05
C VAL A 86 11.63 7.06 -0.26
N GLN A 87 10.73 8.05 -0.27
CA GLN A 87 11.11 9.45 -0.47
C GLN A 87 11.94 9.99 0.71
N GLU A 88 11.57 9.64 1.94
CA GLU A 88 12.34 9.96 3.14
C GLU A 88 13.72 9.30 3.10
N GLU A 89 13.81 8.03 2.72
CA GLU A 89 15.09 7.32 2.53
C GLU A 89 15.99 8.07 1.54
N GLN A 90 15.45 8.51 0.41
CA GLN A 90 16.20 9.24 -0.62
C GLN A 90 16.61 10.65 -0.19
N ALA A 91 15.80 11.34 0.60
CA ALA A 91 16.11 12.69 1.08
C ALA A 91 17.23 12.72 2.14
N LEU A 92 17.54 11.57 2.76
CA LEU A 92 18.62 11.42 3.73
C LEU A 92 20.00 11.19 3.09
N TYR A 93 20.06 10.98 1.77
CA TYR A 93 21.29 10.77 0.99
C TYR A 93 21.62 11.99 0.12
#